data_AF-A0A350M6N5-F1
#
_entry.id   AF-A0A350M6N5-F1
#
_cell.length_a   1.000
_cell.length_b   1.000
_cell.length_c   1.000
_cell.angle_alpha   90.00
_cell.angle_beta   90.00
_cell.angle_gamma   90.00
#
_symmetry.space_group_name_H-M   'P 1'
#
loop_
_entity.id
_entity.type
_entity.pdbx_description
1 polymer ?
#
loop_
_entity_poly.entity_id
_entity_poly.type
_entity_poly.pdbx_seq_one_letter_code
_entity_poly.pdbx_strand_id
1 'polypeptide(L)'
;MNNPDISFEDVVHASREVGAHDFIMELPGDYNYNVRERGVMLSLGQRQLISFIRAYVSNPDILILDEATSSIDTVTEGLIKRSTEILTKGRTSIIIA
;
A
#
# COMPACT_ATOMS: atom_id res chain seq x y z
N MET A 1 -1.63 14.90 -1.86
CA MET A 1 -2.43 13.80 -2.43
C MET A 1 -3.91 14.08 -2.23
N ASN A 2 -4.43 15.14 -2.84
CA ASN A 2 -5.87 15.34 -3.03
C ASN A 2 -6.08 15.37 -4.54
N ASN A 3 -6.21 14.20 -5.14
CA ASN A 3 -6.63 14.08 -6.52
C ASN A 3 -8.16 13.80 -6.51
N PRO A 4 -9.00 14.77 -6.90
CA PRO A 4 -10.46 14.58 -6.90
C PRO A 4 -10.92 13.52 -7.90
N ASP A 5 -10.06 13.09 -8.83
CA ASP A 5 -10.38 12.08 -9.84
C ASP A 5 -10.28 10.64 -9.32
N ILE A 6 -9.79 10.44 -8.09
CA ILE A 6 -9.69 9.10 -7.49
C ILE A 6 -11.04 8.74 -6.87
N SER A 7 -11.73 7.77 -7.46
CA SER A 7 -12.98 7.24 -6.92
C SER A 7 -12.72 6.23 -5.79
N PHE A 8 -13.75 5.95 -4.99
CA PHE A 8 -13.68 4.88 -4.00
C PHE A 8 -13.43 3.51 -4.65
N GLU A 9 -13.98 3.27 -5.84
CA GLU A 9 -13.77 2.03 -6.59
C GLU A 9 -12.30 1.84 -6.99
N ASP A 10 -11.61 2.92 -7.37
CA ASP A 10 -10.17 2.89 -7.67
C ASP A 10 -9.35 2.49 -6.45
N VAL A 11 -9.72 3.00 -5.27
CA VAL A 11 -9.06 2.66 -4.00
C VAL A 11 -9.29 1.19 -3.66
N VAL A 12 -10.51 0.68 -3.80
CA VAL A 12 -10.82 -0.73 -3.53
C VAL A 12 -10.11 -1.64 -4.53
N HIS A 13 -10.10 -1.29 -5.81
CA HIS A 13 -9.38 -2.03 -6.85
C HIS A 13 -7.88 -2.09 -6.54
N ALA A 14 -7.24 -0.94 -6.30
CA ALA A 14 -5.83 -0.88 -5.95
C ALA A 14 -5.50 -1.66 -4.68
N SER A 15 -6.38 -1.63 -3.67
CA SER A 15 -6.22 -2.41 -2.44
C SER A 15 -6.20 -3.91 -2.71
N ARG A 16 -7.00 -4.40 -3.66
CA ARG A 16 -6.99 -5.83 -4.04
C ARG A 16 -5.72 -6.19 -4.78
N GLU A 17 -5.30 -5.33 -5.72
CA GLU A 17 -4.09 -5.56 -6.50
C GLU A 17 -2.83 -5.63 -5.64
N VAL A 18 -2.70 -4.78 -4.63
CA VAL A 18 -1.57 -4.80 -3.68
C VAL A 18 -1.80 -5.72 -2.47
N GLY A 19 -2.85 -6.54 -2.46
CA GLY A 19 -3.10 -7.50 -1.37
C GLY A 19 -3.41 -6.87 -0.01
N ALA A 20 -3.87 -5.62 0.01
CA ALA A 20 -4.27 -4.89 1.21
C ALA A 20 -5.76 -5.04 1.55
N HIS A 21 -6.59 -5.44 0.59
CA HIS A 21 -8.04 -5.48 0.75
C HIS A 21 -8.49 -6.31 1.96
N ASP A 22 -7.96 -7.52 2.10
CA ASP A 22 -8.42 -8.46 3.13
C ASP A 22 -8.18 -7.91 4.53
N PHE A 23 -6.98 -7.36 4.81
CA PHE A 23 -6.72 -6.76 6.12
C PHE A 23 -7.56 -5.51 6.37
N ILE A 24 -7.84 -4.71 5.34
CA ILE A 24 -8.68 -3.51 5.49
C ILE A 24 -10.10 -3.93 5.89
N MET A 25 -10.63 -5.01 5.31
CA MET A 25 -11.94 -5.57 5.65
C MET A 25 -11.99 -6.22 7.04
N GLU A 26 -10.84 -6.52 7.65
CA GLU A 26 -10.76 -7.00 9.04
C GLU A 26 -10.79 -5.84 10.07
N LEU A 27 -10.61 -4.59 9.62
CA LEU A 27 -10.63 -3.43 10.51
C LEU A 27 -12.07 -3.05 10.90
N PRO A 28 -12.30 -2.51 12.12
CA PRO A 28 -13.61 -2.02 12.51
C PRO A 28 -14.13 -0.90 11.60
N GLY A 29 -15.15 -1.19 10.78
CA GLY A 29 -15.68 -0.21 9.81
C GLY A 29 -14.89 -0.16 8.50
N ASP A 30 -14.08 -1.18 8.22
CA ASP A 30 -13.44 -1.45 6.94
C ASP A 30 -12.58 -0.26 6.46
N TYR A 31 -12.80 0.18 5.22
CA TYR A 31 -12.17 1.36 4.61
C TYR A 31 -12.44 2.67 5.36
N ASN A 32 -13.46 2.72 6.21
CA ASN A 32 -13.77 3.89 7.04
C ASN A 32 -13.08 3.83 8.41
N TYR A 33 -12.23 2.82 8.66
CA TYR A 33 -11.51 2.70 9.91
C TYR A 33 -10.64 3.95 10.15
N ASN A 34 -10.89 4.60 11.28
CA ASN A 34 -10.09 5.73 11.71
C ASN A 34 -8.78 5.24 12.31
N VAL A 35 -7.70 5.31 11.52
CA VAL A 35 -6.34 4.90 11.90
C VAL A 35 -5.72 5.68 13.07
N ARG A 36 -6.39 6.73 13.56
CA ARG A 36 -5.95 7.67 14.61
C ARG A 36 -4.55 8.25 14.29
N GLU A 37 -3.91 8.91 15.26
CA GLU A 37 -2.62 9.56 15.02
C GLU A 37 -1.56 8.55 14.55
N ARG A 38 -0.89 8.89 13.43
CA ARG A 38 0.24 8.16 12.83
C ARG A 38 0.01 6.68 12.51
N GLY A 39 -1.23 6.18 12.54
CA GLY A 39 -1.50 4.77 12.25
C GLY A 39 -0.80 3.81 13.22
N VAL A 40 -0.69 4.20 14.50
CA VAL A 40 -0.03 3.41 15.56
C VAL A 40 -0.69 2.04 15.73
N MET A 41 -1.98 1.92 15.40
CA MET A 41 -2.75 0.67 15.45
C MET A 41 -2.40 -0.32 14.32
N LEU A 42 -1.66 0.11 13.31
CA LEU A 42 -1.26 -0.73 12.17
C LEU A 42 0.16 -1.25 12.37
N SER A 43 0.42 -2.47 11.90
CA SER A 43 1.78 -2.98 11.79
C SER A 43 2.58 -2.14 10.77
N LEU A 44 3.90 -2.24 10.81
CA LEU A 44 4.74 -1.54 9.83
C LEU A 44 4.43 -2.01 8.40
N GLY A 45 4.27 -3.33 8.21
CA GLY A 45 3.91 -3.89 6.91
C GLY A 45 2.53 -3.46 6.43
N GLN A 46 1.53 -3.36 7.31
CA GLN A 46 0.22 -2.80 6.96
C GLN A 46 0.32 -1.33 6.52
N ARG A 47 1.12 -0.50 7.22
CA ARG A 47 1.37 0.88 6.80
C ARG A 47 2.07 0.97 5.43
N GLN A 48 2.96 0.03 5.14
CA GLN A 48 3.64 -0.05 3.85
C GLN A 48 2.66 -0.44 2.74
N LEU A 49 1.79 -1.43 2.97
CA LEU A 49 0.72 -1.79 2.03
C LEU A 49 -0.21 -0.60 1.73
N ILE A 50 -0.60 0.19 2.75
CA ILE A 50 -1.37 1.42 2.52
C ILE A 50 -0.59 2.42 1.64
N SER A 51 0.72 2.53 1.85
CA SER A 51 1.58 3.40 1.02
C SER A 51 1.65 2.90 -0.42
N PHE A 52 1.61 1.59 -0.62
CA PHE A 52 1.54 0.95 -1.94
C PHE A 52 0.21 1.21 -2.65
N ILE A 53 -0.93 1.18 -1.95
CA ILE A 53 -2.23 1.60 -2.52
C ILE A 53 -2.09 3.02 -3.08
N ARG A 54 -1.53 3.94 -2.28
CA ARG A 54 -1.37 5.34 -2.68
C ARG A 54 -0.51 5.48 -3.94
N ALA A 55 0.60 4.75 -4.02
CA ALA A 55 1.48 4.74 -5.19
C ALA A 55 0.79 4.11 -6.42
N TYR A 56 0.03 3.02 -6.22
CA TYR A 56 -0.69 2.33 -7.28
C TYR A 56 -1.72 3.25 -7.93
N VAL A 57 -2.61 3.84 -7.12
CA VAL A 57 -3.70 4.70 -7.59
C VAL A 57 -3.17 5.99 -8.21
N SER A 58 -2.08 6.56 -7.68
CA SER A 58 -1.48 7.76 -8.28
C SER A 58 -0.81 7.51 -9.63
N ASN A 59 -0.57 6.25 -9.99
CA ASN A 59 0.05 5.80 -11.23
C ASN A 59 1.19 6.72 -11.76
N PRO A 60 2.27 6.93 -10.98
CA PRO A 60 3.34 7.84 -11.37
C PRO A 60 4.25 7.22 -12.45
N ASP A 61 4.85 8.05 -13.29
CA ASP A 61 5.83 7.60 -14.30
C ASP A 61 7.15 7.10 -13.67
N ILE A 62 7.51 7.70 -12.52
CA ILE A 62 8.72 7.40 -11.75
C ILE A 62 8.31 7.00 -10.33
N LEU A 63 8.74 5.83 -9.90
CA LEU A 63 8.52 5.29 -8.56
C LEU A 63 9.85 5.24 -7.80
N ILE A 64 9.89 5.82 -6.60
CA ILE A 64 11.01 5.69 -5.68
C ILE A 64 10.51 4.95 -4.45
N LEU A 65 11.10 3.79 -4.19
CA LEU A 65 10.81 2.96 -3.03
C LEU A 65 12.05 2.97 -2.14
N ASP A 66 11.90 3.54 -0.95
CA ASP A 66 12.93 3.54 0.08
C ASP A 66 12.60 2.46 1.10
N GLU A 67 13.12 1.25 0.90
CA GLU A 67 12.99 0.16 1.86
C GLU A 67 14.05 0.33 2.96
N ALA A 68 13.66 0.99 4.04
CA ALA A 68 14.42 0.88 5.30
C ALA A 68 14.17 -0.52 5.86
N THR A 69 15.16 -1.40 5.73
CA THR A 69 15.24 -2.76 6.29
C THR A 69 14.63 -2.78 7.69
N SER A 70 13.42 -3.33 7.81
CA SER A 70 12.68 -3.36 9.07
C SER A 70 11.96 -4.70 9.22
N SER A 71 11.85 -5.15 10.47
CA SER A 71 11.30 -6.44 10.85
C SER A 71 9.82 -6.54 10.47
N ILE A 72 9.56 -7.00 9.24
CA ILE A 72 8.23 -7.35 8.75
C ILE A 72 8.02 -8.85 9.05
N ASP A 73 6.80 -9.22 9.45
CA ASP A 73 6.44 -10.63 9.60
C ASP A 73 6.45 -11.35 8.24
N THR A 74 6.80 -12.64 8.23
CA THR A 74 7.04 -13.42 7.00
C THR A 74 5.83 -13.46 6.05
N VAL A 75 4.60 -13.37 6.56
CA VAL A 75 3.39 -13.36 5.74
C VAL A 75 3.27 -12.02 5.01
N THR A 76 3.42 -10.91 5.74
CA THR A 76 3.33 -9.57 5.17
C THR A 76 4.50 -9.28 4.23
N GLU A 77 5.68 -9.85 4.46
CA GLU A 77 6.84 -9.76 3.58
C GLU A 77 6.54 -10.30 2.17
N GLY A 78 5.87 -11.46 2.07
CA GLY A 78 5.47 -12.03 0.79
C GLY A 78 4.49 -11.14 0.03
N LEU A 79 3.52 -10.54 0.73
CA LEU A 79 2.57 -9.59 0.14
C LEU A 79 3.26 -8.31 -0.34
N ILE A 80 4.19 -7.77 0.45
CA ILE A 80 4.96 -6.58 0.10
C ILE A 80 5.80 -6.83 -1.13
N LYS A 81 6.52 -7.96 -1.19
CA LYS A 81 7.33 -8.32 -2.36
C LYS A 81 6.49 -8.42 -3.64
N ARG A 82 5.36 -9.12 -3.58
CA ARG A 82 4.43 -9.22 -4.71
C ARG A 82 3.89 -7.85 -5.12
N SER A 83 3.57 -7.00 -4.16
CA SER A 83 3.06 -5.65 -4.43
C SER A 83 4.11 -4.75 -5.07
N THR A 84 5.36 -4.86 -4.64
CA THR A 84 6.51 -4.16 -5.26
C THR A 84 6.68 -4.59 -6.71
N GLU A 85 6.58 -5.89 -7.02
CA GLU A 85 6.62 -6.39 -8.41
C GLU A 85 5.48 -5.80 -9.27
N ILE A 86 4.27 -5.74 -8.72
CA ILE A 86 3.10 -5.15 -9.40
C ILE A 86 3.31 -3.64 -9.65
N LEU A 87 3.77 -2.92 -8.63
CA LEU A 87 3.96 -1.47 -8.68
C LEU A 87 5.06 -1.03 -9.63
N THR A 88 6.11 -1.83 -9.79
CA THR A 88 7.28 -1.49 -10.61
C THR A 88 7.11 -1.87 -12.07
N LYS A 89 6.14 -2.75 -12.38
CA LYS A 89 5.87 -3.22 -13.74
C LYS A 89 5.49 -2.06 -14.66
N GLY A 90 6.27 -1.88 -15.72
CA GLY A 90 6.03 -0.84 -16.72
C GLY A 90 6.34 0.58 -16.25
N ARG A 91 7.03 0.75 -15.11
CA ARG A 91 7.40 2.05 -14.55
C ARG A 91 8.91 2.16 -14.36
N THR A 92 9.43 3.38 -14.47
CA THR A 92 10.81 3.64 -14.06
C THR A 92 10.87 3.58 -12.54
N SER A 93 11.62 2.65 -11.98
CA SER A 93 11.61 2.38 -10.55
C SER A 93 13.02 2.43 -9.97
N ILE A 94 13.20 3.17 -8.87
CA ILE A 94 14.42 3.19 -8.07
C ILE A 94 14.06 2.56 -6.72
N ILE A 95 14.72 1.44 -6.41
CA ILE A 95 14.50 0.71 -5.15
C ILE A 95 15.80 0.79 -4.35
N ILE A 96 15.69 1.27 -3.12
CA ILE A 96 16.77 1.29 -2.12
C ILE A 96 16.44 0.15 -1.16
N ALA A 97 17.32 -0.85 -1.04
CA ALA A 97 17.14 -2.05 -0.23
C ALA A 97 18.44 -2.43 0.49
#